data_AF-A0A1R4GVQ5-F1
#
_entry.id   AF-A0A1R4GVQ5-F1
#
_cell.length_a   1.000
_cell.length_b   1.000
_cell.length_c   1.000
_cell.angle_alpha   90.00
_cell.angle_beta   90.00
_cell.angle_gamma   90.00
#
_symmetry.space_group_name_H-M   'P 1'
#
loop_
_entity.id
_entity.type
_entity.pdbx_description
1 polymer ?
#
loop_
_entity_poly.entity_id
_entity_poly.type
_entity_poly.pdbx_seq_one_letter_code
_entity_poly.pdbx_strand_id
1 'polypeptide(L)'
;MVEYTTLAGDHQAELEVKRSRFLTYLRRTSTEAQAREFIAELRRRHFDARHHCSAFLLGPDRVVQRSSDDGEPSGTAGLPMLEALLKREMPSGACDLSDVTAVVVRYFGGVLLGAGGLVRAYSQAVSGAMDSAGLLARRRMAVFSIDAPHAEAGRWENELRQDGTTVLGTDYGPLSATLRVAVPDGPTAAHDFTGRLATLTAGAGTAVDYGTEWTDIAVAGHR
;
A
#
# COMPACT_ATOMS: atom_id res chain seq x y z
N MET A 1 -4.19 11.56 4.84
CA MET A 1 -4.69 10.43 5.67
C MET A 1 -3.62 10.01 6.68
N VAL A 2 -3.98 9.37 7.80
CA VAL A 2 -3.01 8.77 8.76
C VAL A 2 -2.83 7.26 8.56
N GLU A 3 -3.74 6.63 7.81
CA GLU A 3 -3.73 5.22 7.45
C GLU A 3 -4.48 5.02 6.13
N TYR A 4 -4.07 4.03 5.34
CA TYR A 4 -4.79 3.54 4.16
C TYR A 4 -4.43 2.07 3.90
N THR A 5 -5.28 1.32 3.20
CA THR A 5 -4.98 -0.06 2.82
C THR A 5 -4.20 -0.14 1.51
N THR A 6 -3.28 -1.08 1.40
CA THR A 6 -2.59 -1.42 0.15
C THR A 6 -2.40 -2.94 0.03
N LEU A 7 -1.81 -3.38 -1.08
CA LEU A 7 -1.55 -4.80 -1.32
C LEU A 7 -0.37 -5.28 -0.47
N ALA A 8 -0.50 -6.48 0.10
CA ALA A 8 0.58 -7.15 0.82
C ALA A 8 1.64 -7.76 -0.12
N GLY A 9 1.28 -7.97 -1.39
CA GLY A 9 2.17 -8.44 -2.43
C GLY A 9 1.49 -8.42 -3.79
N ASP A 10 2.25 -8.79 -4.81
CA ASP A 10 1.71 -8.96 -6.17
C ASP A 10 0.62 -10.03 -6.18
N HIS A 11 -0.44 -9.79 -6.95
CA HIS A 11 -1.56 -10.73 -7.08
C HIS A 11 -2.02 -10.83 -8.54
N GLN A 12 -2.55 -11.99 -8.91
CA GLN A 12 -3.11 -12.22 -10.24
C GLN A 12 -4.39 -13.05 -10.16
N ALA A 13 -5.35 -12.74 -11.01
CA ALA A 13 -6.58 -13.52 -11.17
C ALA A 13 -7.04 -13.52 -12.62
N GLU A 14 -7.80 -14.54 -13.01
CA GLU A 14 -8.37 -14.67 -14.35
C GLU A 14 -9.90 -14.66 -14.29
N LEU A 15 -10.51 -13.92 -15.21
CA LEU A 15 -11.94 -13.94 -15.47
C LEU A 15 -12.18 -14.30 -16.95
N GLU A 16 -13.04 -15.29 -17.20
CA GLU A 16 -13.49 -15.61 -18.56
C GLU A 16 -14.93 -15.10 -18.78
N VAL A 17 -15.14 -14.30 -19.83
CA VAL A 17 -16.46 -13.80 -20.24
C VAL A 17 -16.65 -14.01 -21.73
N LYS A 18 -17.64 -14.83 -22.11
CA LYS A 18 -17.93 -15.17 -23.52
C LYS A 18 -16.65 -15.59 -24.28
N ARG A 19 -15.87 -16.50 -23.71
CA ARG A 19 -14.57 -17.00 -24.22
C ARG A 19 -13.44 -15.96 -24.27
N SER A 20 -13.71 -14.70 -23.91
CA SER A 20 -12.65 -13.70 -23.76
C SER A 20 -12.04 -13.84 -22.38
N ARG A 21 -10.71 -13.88 -22.31
CA ARG A 21 -9.96 -14.03 -21.05
C ARG A 21 -9.45 -12.66 -20.61
N PHE A 22 -9.65 -12.34 -19.34
CA PHE A 22 -9.21 -11.11 -18.69
C PHE A 22 -8.26 -11.50 -17.56
N LEU A 23 -6.96 -11.36 -17.81
CA LEU A 23 -5.91 -11.61 -16.82
C LEU A 23 -5.64 -10.32 -16.07
N THR A 24 -6.07 -10.26 -14.82
CA THR A 24 -5.86 -9.11 -13.95
C THR A 24 -4.60 -9.31 -13.14
N TYR A 25 -3.72 -8.31 -13.19
CA TYR A 25 -2.52 -8.23 -12.37
C TYR A 25 -2.62 -7.01 -11.47
N LEU A 26 -2.34 -7.21 -10.19
CA LEU A 26 -2.34 -6.21 -9.15
C LEU A 26 -0.93 -6.13 -8.57
N ARG A 27 -0.37 -4.92 -8.49
CA ARG A 27 0.94 -4.67 -7.88
C ARG A 27 0.88 -3.43 -7.02
N ARG A 28 1.56 -3.49 -5.88
CA ARG A 28 1.80 -2.30 -5.06
C ARG A 28 2.81 -1.39 -5.77
N THR A 29 2.42 -0.16 -6.01
CA THR A 29 3.30 0.87 -6.59
C THR A 29 3.05 2.18 -5.87
N SER A 30 4.11 2.91 -5.54
CA SER A 30 4.02 4.19 -4.81
C SER A 30 4.33 5.39 -5.69
N THR A 31 4.69 5.17 -6.96
CA THR A 31 5.07 6.23 -7.90
C THR A 31 4.55 5.93 -9.30
N GLU A 32 4.32 6.99 -10.10
CA GLU A 32 3.92 6.82 -11.50
C GLU A 32 4.98 6.06 -12.31
N ALA A 33 6.26 6.21 -11.97
CA ALA A 33 7.35 5.51 -12.63
C ALA A 33 7.23 3.99 -12.44
N GLN A 34 7.02 3.52 -11.20
CA GLN A 34 6.79 2.11 -10.91
C GLN A 34 5.52 1.56 -11.59
N ALA A 35 4.44 2.35 -11.59
CA ALA A 35 3.20 1.96 -12.28
C ALA A 35 3.43 1.77 -13.80
N ARG A 36 4.14 2.71 -14.45
CA ARG A 36 4.48 2.63 -15.88
C ARG A 36 5.42 1.47 -16.19
N GLU A 37 6.42 1.24 -15.34
CA GLU A 37 7.33 0.10 -15.47
C GLU A 37 6.57 -1.23 -15.41
N PHE A 38 5.65 -1.37 -14.46
CA PHE A 38 4.81 -2.56 -14.34
C PHE A 38 3.92 -2.79 -15.57
N ILE A 39 3.29 -1.74 -16.10
CA ILE A 39 2.51 -1.83 -17.34
C ILE A 39 3.40 -2.28 -18.50
N ALA A 40 4.61 -1.72 -18.62
CA ALA A 40 5.57 -2.08 -19.67
C ALA A 40 6.10 -3.52 -19.52
N GLU A 41 6.30 -4.00 -18.29
CA GLU A 41 6.61 -5.41 -17.99
C GLU A 41 5.51 -6.34 -18.53
N LEU A 42 4.24 -6.05 -18.22
CA LEU A 42 3.13 -6.90 -18.65
C LEU A 42 2.89 -6.84 -20.16
N ARG A 43 3.12 -5.69 -20.79
CA ARG A 43 3.12 -5.58 -22.27
C ARG A 43 4.17 -6.48 -22.91
N ARG A 44 5.38 -6.55 -22.35
CA ARG A 44 6.44 -7.45 -22.84
C ARG A 44 6.10 -8.91 -22.59
N ARG A 45 5.56 -9.23 -21.41
CA ARG A 45 5.15 -10.60 -21.04
C ARG A 45 4.02 -11.13 -21.93
N HIS A 46 3.05 -10.26 -22.25
CA HIS A 46 1.87 -10.58 -23.06
C HIS A 46 1.89 -9.82 -24.37
N PHE A 47 2.96 -9.97 -25.14
CA PHE A 47 3.17 -9.22 -26.38
C PHE A 47 2.13 -9.54 -27.47
N ASP A 48 1.44 -10.68 -27.34
CA ASP A 48 0.41 -11.17 -28.26
C ASP A 48 -1.02 -10.73 -27.89
N ALA A 49 -1.20 -10.17 -26.68
CA ALA A 49 -2.46 -9.55 -26.28
C ALA A 49 -2.62 -8.17 -26.94
N ARG A 50 -3.85 -7.84 -27.33
CA ARG A 50 -4.15 -6.56 -27.99
C ARG A 50 -4.32 -5.39 -27.06
N HIS A 51 -4.72 -5.66 -25.82
CA HIS A 51 -5.08 -4.64 -24.83
C HIS A 51 -4.49 -5.00 -23.47
N HIS A 52 -3.82 -4.02 -22.88
CA HIS A 52 -3.25 -4.00 -21.52
C HIS A 52 -3.82 -2.79 -20.79
N CYS A 53 -5.15 -2.78 -20.61
CA CYS A 53 -5.84 -1.70 -19.94
C CYS A 53 -5.35 -1.57 -18.50
N SER A 54 -5.28 -0.37 -17.97
CA SER A 54 -4.64 -0.12 -16.67
C SER A 54 -5.38 0.94 -15.87
N ALA A 55 -5.29 0.85 -14.55
CA ALA A 55 -5.71 1.88 -13.62
C ALA A 55 -4.80 1.89 -12.39
N PHE A 56 -4.51 3.06 -11.82
CA PHE A 56 -3.74 3.16 -10.59
C PHE A 56 -4.16 4.32 -9.71
N LEU A 57 -4.00 4.12 -8.40
CA LEU A 57 -4.24 5.05 -7.31
C LEU A 57 -2.96 5.14 -6.47
N LEU A 58 -2.36 6.32 -6.35
CA LEU A 58 -1.08 6.48 -5.66
C LEU A 58 -1.11 7.59 -4.62
N GLY A 59 -0.35 7.36 -3.56
CA GLY A 59 -0.15 8.26 -2.46
C GLY A 59 -1.25 8.19 -1.41
N PRO A 60 -0.96 8.62 -0.18
CA PRO A 60 -1.89 8.52 0.95
C PRO A 60 -3.18 9.28 0.72
N ASP A 61 -3.16 10.39 -0.04
CA ASP A 61 -4.34 11.20 -0.33
C ASP A 61 -4.99 10.88 -1.69
N ARG A 62 -4.46 9.89 -2.41
CA ARG A 62 -4.92 9.45 -3.75
C ARG A 62 -5.07 10.58 -4.76
N VAL A 63 -4.20 11.59 -4.70
CA VAL A 63 -4.19 12.71 -5.65
C VAL A 63 -3.84 12.22 -7.05
N VAL A 64 -2.97 11.21 -7.14
CA VAL A 64 -2.55 10.64 -8.41
C VAL A 64 -3.45 9.46 -8.76
N GLN A 65 -4.35 9.70 -9.70
CA GLN A 65 -5.27 8.71 -10.25
C GLN A 65 -5.16 8.72 -11.77
N ARG A 66 -4.92 7.56 -12.37
CA ARG A 66 -4.83 7.42 -13.83
C ARG A 66 -5.49 6.15 -14.29
N SER A 67 -5.97 6.18 -15.52
CA SER A 67 -6.45 5.00 -16.22
C SER A 67 -6.18 5.10 -17.71
N SER A 68 -6.20 3.94 -18.38
CA SER A 68 -6.02 3.81 -19.83
C SER A 68 -6.87 2.67 -20.37
N ASP A 69 -7.62 2.94 -21.43
CA ASP A 69 -8.38 1.93 -22.17
C ASP A 69 -7.51 1.09 -23.12
N ASP A 70 -6.25 1.49 -23.36
CA ASP A 70 -5.31 0.79 -24.26
C ASP A 70 -5.90 0.27 -25.59
N GLY A 71 -6.62 1.15 -26.30
CA GLY A 71 -7.21 0.81 -27.60
C GLY A 71 -8.55 0.06 -27.52
N GLU A 72 -9.07 -0.25 -26.33
CA GLU A 72 -10.49 -0.53 -26.15
C GLU A 72 -11.33 0.72 -26.46
N PRO A 73 -12.64 0.57 -26.75
CA PRO A 73 -13.52 1.72 -26.88
C PRO A 73 -13.44 2.63 -25.66
N SER A 74 -13.38 3.94 -25.91
CA SER A 74 -13.18 4.95 -24.87
C SER A 74 -14.16 4.81 -23.71
N GLY A 75 -13.64 4.81 -22.49
CA GLY A 75 -14.40 4.72 -21.25
C GLY A 75 -14.93 3.33 -20.93
N THR A 76 -14.53 2.28 -21.67
CA THR A 76 -15.05 0.93 -21.45
C THR A 76 -14.15 -0.01 -20.65
N ALA A 77 -12.91 0.40 -20.35
CA ALA A 77 -11.96 -0.42 -19.62
C ALA A 77 -11.29 0.33 -18.47
N GLY A 78 -10.45 1.32 -18.76
CA GLY A 78 -9.62 2.01 -17.77
C GLY A 78 -10.43 2.72 -16.69
N LEU A 79 -11.45 3.49 -17.07
CA LEU A 79 -12.30 4.18 -16.09
C LEU A 79 -13.10 3.19 -15.20
N PRO A 80 -13.77 2.15 -15.74
CA PRO A 80 -14.37 1.09 -14.92
C PRO A 80 -13.40 0.41 -13.94
N MET A 81 -12.15 0.14 -14.36
CA MET A 81 -11.11 -0.41 -13.48
C MET A 81 -10.77 0.56 -12.33
N LEU A 82 -10.59 1.85 -12.65
CA LEU A 82 -10.27 2.87 -11.64
C LEU A 82 -11.39 3.03 -10.62
N GLU A 83 -12.64 3.06 -11.08
CA GLU A 83 -13.80 3.12 -10.19
C GLU A 83 -13.90 1.89 -9.29
N ALA A 84 -13.60 0.71 -9.81
CA ALA A 84 -13.58 -0.53 -9.03
C ALA A 84 -12.56 -0.47 -7.88
N LEU A 85 -11.38 0.12 -8.11
CA LEU A 85 -10.37 0.34 -7.07
C LEU A 85 -10.82 1.41 -6.06
N LEU A 86 -11.37 2.54 -6.53
CA LEU A 86 -11.80 3.65 -5.67
C LEU A 86 -12.94 3.28 -4.72
N LYS A 87 -13.92 2.54 -5.23
CA LYS A 87 -15.13 2.14 -4.50
C LYS A 87 -14.93 0.85 -3.72
N ARG A 88 -13.74 0.26 -3.76
CA ARG A 88 -13.47 -0.99 -3.06
C ARG A 88 -13.49 -0.74 -1.56
N GLU A 89 -14.48 -1.35 -0.90
CA GLU A 89 -14.54 -1.43 0.55
C GLU A 89 -13.48 -2.42 1.05
N MET A 90 -12.67 -1.97 2.00
CA MET A 90 -11.67 -2.77 2.69
C MET A 90 -12.32 -3.50 3.88
N PRO A 91 -11.68 -4.54 4.45
CA PRO A 91 -12.20 -5.24 5.63
C PRO A 91 -12.52 -4.33 6.82
N SER A 92 -11.89 -3.15 6.91
CA SER A 92 -12.18 -2.11 7.91
C SER A 92 -13.50 -1.37 7.69
N GLY A 93 -14.19 -1.60 6.57
CA GLY A 93 -15.35 -0.83 6.11
C GLY A 93 -14.98 0.48 5.40
N ALA A 94 -13.70 0.81 5.30
CA ALA A 94 -13.23 2.02 4.63
C ALA A 94 -13.00 1.79 3.14
N CYS A 95 -13.32 2.77 2.29
CA CYS A 95 -12.89 2.80 0.89
C CYS A 95 -11.51 3.46 0.78
N ASP A 96 -10.50 2.85 1.42
CA ASP A 96 -9.20 3.49 1.64
C ASP A 96 -8.04 3.04 0.72
N LEU A 97 -8.27 2.10 -0.20
CA LEU A 97 -7.23 1.49 -1.05
C LEU A 97 -6.35 2.49 -1.81
N SER A 98 -5.03 2.42 -1.63
CA SER A 98 -4.03 3.21 -2.37
C SER A 98 -2.73 2.44 -2.62
N ASP A 99 -1.79 3.10 -3.30
CA ASP A 99 -0.51 2.58 -3.77
C ASP A 99 -0.67 1.27 -4.56
N VAL A 100 -1.63 1.27 -5.49
CA VAL A 100 -1.98 0.09 -6.28
C VAL A 100 -2.03 0.43 -7.76
N THR A 101 -1.46 -0.46 -8.57
CA THR A 101 -1.68 -0.51 -10.02
C THR A 101 -2.35 -1.82 -10.40
N ALA A 102 -3.46 -1.71 -11.13
CA ALA A 102 -4.14 -2.81 -11.78
C ALA A 102 -3.88 -2.75 -13.29
N VAL A 103 -3.54 -3.90 -13.88
CA VAL A 103 -3.44 -4.08 -15.33
C VAL A 103 -4.26 -5.29 -15.72
N VAL A 104 -5.18 -5.11 -16.67
CA VAL A 104 -5.99 -6.19 -17.22
C VAL A 104 -5.53 -6.46 -18.64
N VAL A 105 -4.97 -7.65 -18.85
CA VAL A 105 -4.59 -8.15 -20.17
C VAL A 105 -5.75 -8.92 -20.75
N ARG A 106 -6.21 -8.51 -21.93
CA ARG A 106 -7.37 -9.14 -22.58
C ARG A 106 -6.99 -9.95 -23.81
N TYR A 107 -7.41 -11.21 -23.83
CA TYR A 107 -7.42 -12.06 -25.02
C TYR A 107 -8.85 -12.20 -25.56
N PHE A 108 -9.07 -11.82 -26.81
CA PHE A 108 -10.39 -11.84 -27.43
C PHE A 108 -10.87 -13.26 -27.76
N GLY A 109 -12.07 -13.61 -27.30
CA GLY A 109 -12.66 -14.95 -27.46
C GLY A 109 -13.51 -15.17 -28.71
N GLY A 110 -13.45 -14.29 -29.70
CA GLY A 110 -14.27 -14.38 -30.92
C GLY A 110 -15.72 -13.93 -30.77
N VAL A 111 -16.15 -13.45 -29.59
CA VAL A 111 -17.52 -12.94 -29.35
C VAL A 111 -17.45 -11.51 -28.80
N LEU A 112 -18.12 -10.58 -29.47
CA LEU A 112 -18.20 -9.19 -29.02
C LEU A 112 -19.03 -9.09 -27.73
N LEU A 113 -18.52 -8.30 -26.79
CA LEU A 113 -19.19 -8.01 -25.51
C LEU A 113 -20.11 -6.78 -25.59
N GLY A 114 -19.87 -5.87 -26.55
CA GLY A 114 -20.47 -4.54 -26.57
C GLY A 114 -19.93 -3.63 -25.46
N ALA A 115 -20.16 -2.33 -25.55
CA ALA A 115 -19.60 -1.35 -24.61
C ALA A 115 -19.97 -1.65 -23.14
N GLY A 116 -21.25 -1.88 -22.85
CA GLY A 116 -21.69 -2.22 -21.50
C GLY A 116 -21.19 -3.59 -21.00
N GLY A 117 -20.91 -4.52 -21.91
CA GLY A 117 -20.28 -5.80 -21.55
C GLY A 117 -18.82 -5.65 -21.18
N LEU A 118 -18.07 -4.77 -21.87
CA LEU A 118 -16.68 -4.44 -21.54
C LEU A 118 -16.58 -3.75 -20.19
N VAL A 119 -17.41 -2.72 -19.95
CA VAL A 119 -17.46 -2.00 -18.67
C VAL A 119 -17.63 -2.97 -17.51
N ARG A 120 -18.60 -3.90 -17.61
CA ARG A 120 -18.83 -4.91 -16.57
C ARG A 120 -17.66 -5.90 -16.45
N ALA A 121 -17.11 -6.38 -17.56
CA ALA A 121 -16.02 -7.36 -17.53
C ALA A 121 -14.75 -6.79 -16.89
N TYR A 122 -14.34 -5.57 -17.25
CA TYR A 122 -13.15 -4.93 -16.67
C TYR A 122 -13.34 -4.57 -15.18
N SER A 123 -14.52 -4.08 -14.80
CA SER A 123 -14.84 -3.84 -13.39
C SER A 123 -14.84 -5.14 -12.58
N GLN A 124 -15.49 -6.20 -13.07
CA GLN A 124 -15.53 -7.50 -12.40
C GLN A 124 -14.15 -8.15 -12.31
N ALA A 125 -13.32 -8.02 -13.34
CA ALA A 125 -11.97 -8.58 -13.35
C ALA A 125 -11.10 -7.98 -12.23
N VAL A 126 -11.15 -6.64 -12.05
CA VAL A 126 -10.43 -5.95 -10.97
C VAL A 126 -11.03 -6.24 -9.60
N SER A 127 -12.35 -6.16 -9.45
CA SER A 127 -13.01 -6.47 -8.17
C SER A 127 -12.74 -7.91 -7.73
N GLY A 128 -12.87 -8.87 -8.63
CA GLY A 128 -12.61 -10.29 -8.34
C GLY A 128 -11.15 -10.56 -7.99
N ALA A 129 -10.20 -9.91 -8.67
CA ALA A 129 -8.78 -10.02 -8.31
C ALA A 129 -8.50 -9.45 -6.91
N MET A 130 -9.14 -8.34 -6.56
CA MET A 130 -9.01 -7.75 -5.23
C MET A 130 -9.66 -8.62 -4.14
N ASP A 131 -10.67 -9.45 -4.45
CA ASP A 131 -11.33 -10.33 -3.47
C ASP A 131 -10.39 -11.40 -2.91
N SER A 132 -9.39 -11.82 -3.69
CA SER A 132 -8.38 -12.81 -3.30
C SER A 132 -6.99 -12.24 -3.04
N ALA A 133 -6.82 -10.92 -3.15
CA ALA A 133 -5.54 -10.27 -2.92
C ALA A 133 -5.22 -10.14 -1.43
N GLY A 134 -3.96 -10.39 -1.04
CA GLY A 134 -3.49 -10.09 0.31
C GLY A 134 -3.43 -8.59 0.54
N LEU A 135 -3.88 -8.13 1.70
CA LEU A 135 -3.96 -6.71 2.07
C LEU A 135 -3.16 -6.42 3.35
N LEU A 136 -2.58 -5.23 3.41
CA LEU A 136 -1.94 -4.66 4.61
C LEU A 136 -2.41 -3.21 4.79
N ALA A 137 -2.43 -2.75 6.04
CA ALA A 137 -2.62 -1.34 6.34
C ALA A 137 -1.27 -0.63 6.26
N ARG A 138 -1.25 0.58 5.72
CA ARG A 138 -0.08 1.46 5.70
C ARG A 138 -0.40 2.66 6.56
N ARG A 139 0.30 2.79 7.68
CA ARG A 139 0.05 3.81 8.71
C ARG A 139 1.21 4.80 8.76
N ARG A 140 0.89 6.08 8.93
CA ARG A 140 1.86 7.13 9.19
C ARG A 140 2.27 7.06 10.66
N MET A 141 3.57 6.98 10.88
CA MET A 141 4.19 6.90 12.19
C MET A 141 5.03 8.16 12.41
N ALA A 142 4.91 8.76 13.60
CA ALA A 142 5.84 9.78 14.05
C ALA A 142 7.13 9.09 14.50
N VAL A 143 8.25 9.57 14.00
CA VAL A 143 9.58 9.02 14.31
C VAL A 143 10.25 9.92 15.31
N PHE A 144 10.75 9.35 16.39
CA PHE A 144 11.54 10.06 17.39
C PHE A 144 12.95 9.50 17.44
N SER A 145 13.92 10.38 17.61
CA SER A 145 15.29 10.03 17.98
C SER A 145 15.50 10.23 19.48
N ILE A 146 16.15 9.27 20.12
CA ILE A 146 16.48 9.30 21.55
C ILE A 146 17.97 9.04 21.69
N ASP A 147 18.69 10.00 22.26
CA ASP A 147 20.08 9.80 22.62
C ASP A 147 20.17 9.06 23.96
N ALA A 148 20.80 7.90 23.92
CA ALA A 148 21.05 7.04 25.06
C ALA A 148 22.56 6.95 25.35
N PRO A 149 22.97 7.01 26.63
CA PRO A 149 24.31 6.58 27.02
C PRO A 149 24.57 5.15 26.53
N HIS A 150 25.79 4.86 26.05
CA HIS A 150 26.12 3.52 25.54
C HIS A 150 25.83 2.39 26.54
N ALA A 151 26.02 2.65 27.84
CA ALA A 151 25.74 1.68 28.90
C ALA A 151 24.24 1.34 29.03
N GLU A 152 23.36 2.27 28.65
CA GLU A 152 21.91 2.16 28.81
C GLU A 152 21.20 1.78 27.51
N ALA A 153 21.83 2.03 26.34
CA ALA A 153 21.21 1.88 25.02
C ALA A 153 20.54 0.51 24.81
N GLY A 154 21.23 -0.58 25.16
CA GLY A 154 20.68 -1.93 25.03
C GLY A 154 19.50 -2.21 25.98
N ARG A 155 19.53 -1.65 27.19
CA ARG A 155 18.41 -1.75 28.14
C ARG A 155 17.21 -0.98 27.61
N TRP A 156 17.40 0.27 27.19
CA TRP A 156 16.33 1.13 26.70
C TRP A 156 15.68 0.55 25.44
N GLU A 157 16.47 0.07 24.47
CA GLU A 157 15.95 -0.59 23.29
C GLU A 157 15.08 -1.79 23.65
N ASN A 158 15.55 -2.65 24.56
CA ASN A 158 14.80 -3.83 24.95
C ASN A 158 13.49 -3.47 25.66
N GLU A 159 13.50 -2.52 26.60
CA GLU A 159 12.29 -2.06 27.29
C GLU A 159 11.28 -1.42 26.33
N LEU A 160 11.74 -0.62 25.36
CA LEU A 160 10.90 -0.05 24.29
C LEU A 160 10.30 -1.14 23.40
N ARG A 161 11.03 -2.19 23.07
CA ARG A 161 10.44 -3.31 22.31
C ARG A 161 9.40 -4.08 23.13
N GLN A 162 9.64 -4.24 24.43
CA GLN A 162 8.74 -4.94 25.35
C GLN A 162 7.42 -4.20 25.59
N ASP A 163 7.43 -2.86 25.57
CA ASP A 163 6.22 -2.04 25.71
C ASP A 163 5.40 -1.91 24.40
N GLY A 164 5.88 -2.54 23.32
CA GLY A 164 5.24 -2.53 22.01
C GLY A 164 5.65 -1.37 21.11
N THR A 165 6.61 -0.53 21.51
CA THR A 165 7.17 0.53 20.66
C THR A 165 7.96 -0.06 19.49
N THR A 166 7.69 0.42 18.29
CA THR A 166 8.45 0.01 17.09
C THR A 166 9.81 0.67 17.10
N VAL A 167 10.87 -0.08 17.43
CA VAL A 167 12.25 0.40 17.31
C VAL A 167 12.77 0.11 15.90
N LEU A 168 13.03 1.19 15.14
CA LEU A 168 13.49 1.17 13.75
C LEU A 168 14.98 0.80 13.64
N GLY A 169 15.77 1.18 14.64
CA GLY A 169 17.20 0.90 14.67
C GLY A 169 17.93 1.72 15.72
N THR A 170 19.21 1.42 15.88
CA THR A 170 20.11 2.09 16.83
C THR A 170 21.44 2.37 16.14
N ASP A 171 21.84 3.65 16.11
CA ASP A 171 23.11 4.09 15.54
C ASP A 171 24.09 4.44 16.67
N TYR A 172 25.29 3.85 16.67
CA TYR A 172 26.29 4.08 17.72
C TYR A 172 27.23 5.20 17.29
N GLY A 173 27.04 6.38 17.89
CA GLY A 173 27.93 7.53 17.71
C GLY A 173 29.11 7.54 18.68
N PRO A 174 29.99 8.55 18.62
CA PRO A 174 31.16 8.65 19.49
C PRO A 174 30.86 8.96 20.97
N LEU A 175 29.70 9.57 21.25
CA LEU A 175 29.33 10.06 22.59
C LEU A 175 28.11 9.34 23.18
N SER A 176 27.21 8.87 22.32
CA SER A 176 25.94 8.23 22.67
C SER A 176 25.50 7.29 21.55
N ALA A 177 24.57 6.39 21.87
CA ALA A 177 23.80 5.68 20.86
C ALA A 177 22.50 6.45 20.60
N THR A 178 22.09 6.57 19.35
CA THR A 178 20.83 7.19 18.96
C THR A 178 19.84 6.09 18.57
N LEU A 179 18.81 5.90 19.39
CA LEU A 179 17.70 5.00 19.09
C LEU A 179 16.68 5.75 18.24
N ARG A 180 16.21 5.10 17.17
CA ARG A 180 15.10 5.59 16.34
C ARG A 180 13.88 4.74 16.60
N VAL A 181 12.78 5.38 16.98
CA VAL A 181 11.52 4.73 17.33
C VAL A 181 10.37 5.34 16.57
N ALA A 182 9.38 4.52 16.26
CA ALA A 182 8.17 4.89 15.57
C ALA A 182 6.95 4.66 16.46
N VAL A 183 6.10 5.67 16.58
CA VAL A 183 4.80 5.59 17.27
C VAL A 183 3.69 6.07 16.34
N PRO A 184 2.42 5.68 16.56
CA PRO A 184 1.32 6.20 15.75
C PRO A 184 1.36 7.72 15.68
N ASP A 185 1.24 8.28 14.48
CA ASP A 185 1.31 9.73 14.33
C ASP A 185 0.06 10.41 14.90
N GLY A 186 0.26 11.24 15.92
CA GLY A 186 -0.79 12.01 16.57
C GLY A 186 -0.36 12.59 17.92
N PRO A 187 -0.94 13.72 18.35
CA PRO A 187 -0.51 14.43 19.56
C PRO A 187 -0.67 13.59 20.83
N THR A 188 -1.75 12.80 20.94
CA THR A 188 -1.97 11.90 22.08
C THR A 188 -0.91 10.80 22.14
N ALA A 189 -0.65 10.13 21.01
CA ALA A 189 0.33 9.04 20.96
C ALA A 189 1.76 9.54 21.25
N ALA A 190 2.12 10.74 20.75
CA ALA A 190 3.40 11.38 21.06
C ALA A 190 3.51 11.76 22.54
N HIS A 191 2.43 12.29 23.14
CA HIS A 191 2.38 12.62 24.57
C HIS A 191 2.53 11.36 25.44
N ASP A 192 1.75 10.32 25.15
CA ASP A 192 1.79 9.05 25.88
C ASP A 192 3.17 8.41 25.76
N PHE A 193 3.78 8.47 24.57
CA PHE A 193 5.14 7.98 24.36
C PHE A 193 6.16 8.73 25.20
N THR A 194 6.12 10.06 25.21
CA THR A 194 7.03 10.90 26.01
C THR A 194 6.93 10.58 27.50
N GLY A 195 5.71 10.37 28.01
CA GLY A 195 5.49 9.97 29.41
C GLY A 195 6.06 8.59 29.74
N ARG A 196 5.87 7.60 28.85
CA ARG A 196 6.48 6.27 29.00
C ARG A 196 8.01 6.33 28.93
N LEU A 197 8.57 7.08 27.99
CA LEU A 197 10.01 7.24 27.85
C LEU A 197 10.63 7.86 29.11
N ALA A 198 10.03 8.90 29.67
CA ALA A 198 10.51 9.52 30.90
C ALA A 198 10.54 8.51 32.07
N THR A 199 9.52 7.65 32.16
CA THR A 199 9.47 6.60 33.19
C THR A 199 10.57 5.55 32.99
N LEU A 200 10.70 5.03 31.77
CA LEU A 200 11.66 3.99 31.36
C LEU A 200 13.12 4.43 31.58
N THR A 201 13.39 5.69 31.30
CA THR A 201 14.74 6.28 31.34
C THR A 201 15.05 7.00 32.65
N ALA A 202 14.15 6.93 33.64
CA ALA A 202 14.22 7.74 34.87
C ALA A 202 14.45 9.25 34.60
N GLY A 203 13.87 9.75 33.50
CA GLY A 203 13.96 11.13 33.04
C GLY A 203 15.21 11.48 32.22
N ALA A 204 16.11 10.53 31.98
CA ALA A 204 17.35 10.78 31.23
C ALA A 204 17.15 10.87 29.71
N GLY A 205 16.15 10.17 29.17
CA GLY A 205 15.86 10.15 27.74
C GLY A 205 14.93 11.27 27.33
N THR A 206 15.25 11.93 26.22
CA THR A 206 14.38 12.92 25.58
C THR A 206 14.03 12.46 24.17
N ALA A 207 12.73 12.45 23.85
CA ALA A 207 12.26 12.19 22.50
C ALA A 207 12.39 13.47 21.66
N VAL A 208 13.24 13.43 20.63
CA VAL A 208 13.38 14.52 19.65
C VAL A 208 12.66 14.12 18.37
N ASP A 209 11.77 14.98 17.87
CA ASP A 209 11.05 14.74 16.62
C ASP A 209 12.04 14.57 15.45
N TYR A 210 11.90 13.45 14.74
CA TYR A 210 12.72 13.05 13.60
C TYR A 210 11.89 12.96 12.30
N GLY A 211 10.63 13.39 12.34
CA GLY A 211 9.72 13.42 11.20
C GLY A 211 8.74 12.26 11.20
N THR A 212 8.32 11.84 10.00
CA THR A 212 7.31 10.78 9.85
C THR A 212 7.72 9.75 8.81
N GLU A 213 7.27 8.52 9.00
CA GLU A 213 7.47 7.40 8.09
C GLU A 213 6.17 6.62 7.90
N TRP A 214 6.00 5.97 6.75
CA TRP A 214 4.87 5.07 6.51
C TRP A 214 5.30 3.63 6.72
N THR A 215 4.67 2.95 7.67
CA THR A 215 4.97 1.55 8.01
C THR A 215 3.81 0.64 7.64
N ASP A 216 4.14 -0.56 7.19
CA ASP A 216 3.18 -1.61 6.90
C ASP A 216 2.76 -2.33 8.20
N ILE A 217 1.45 -2.48 8.38
CA ILE A 217 0.82 -3.13 9.52
C ILE A 217 -0.12 -4.21 8.97
N ALA A 218 -0.05 -5.42 9.52
CA ALA A 218 -0.96 -6.49 9.12
C ALA A 218 -2.43 -6.09 9.36
N VAL A 219 -3.31 -6.28 8.37
CA VAL A 219 -4.76 -6.12 8.60
C VAL A 219 -5.24 -7.30 9.45
N ALA A 220 -5.94 -7.01 10.54
CA ALA A 220 -6.61 -8.05 11.32
C ALA A 220 -7.70 -8.70 10.46
N GLY A 221 -7.56 -10.00 10.14
CA GLY A 221 -8.62 -10.78 9.48
C GLY A 221 -8.28 -11.50 8.18
N HIS A 222 -7.01 -11.57 7.75
CA HIS A 222 -6.59 -12.49 6.67
C HIS A 222 -5.58 -13.51 7.22
N ARG A 223 -6.07 -14.73 7.46
CA ARG A 223 -5.31 -15.98 7.52
C ARG A 223 -5.71 -16.84 6.34
#